data_AF-A0A365QHK7-F1
#
_entry.id   AF-A0A365QHK7-F1
#
_cell.length_a   1.000
_cell.length_b   1.000
_cell.length_c   1.000
_cell.angle_alpha   90.00
_cell.angle_beta   90.00
_cell.angle_gamma   90.00
#
_symmetry.space_group_name_H-M   'P 1'
#
loop_
_entity.id
_entity.type
_entity.pdbx_description
1 polymer ?
#
loop_
_entity_poly.entity_id
_entity_poly.type
_entity_poly.pdbx_seq_one_letter_code
_entity_poly.pdbx_strand_id
1 'polypeptide(L)'
;WIADSDSRFGPVCEFITAGHYRWVPFADLAAWRVSPPTNLIDLVWAPCVLTLTDGSVVRGFMPARYPGSDAANDSLRLGHETVWHKSGRTAVIALGQKTWTTEQGDFGLFELADTTFGMPHGSTTVDGATAGEPVND
;
A
#
# COMPACT_ATOMS: atom_id res chain seq x y z
N TRP A 1 -0.92 12.57 0.56
CA TRP A 1 -1.67 11.61 -0.27
C TRP A 1 -0.73 10.53 -0.79
N ILE A 2 -1.27 9.39 -1.23
CA ILE A 2 -0.51 8.27 -1.81
C ILE A 2 -1.33 7.60 -2.92
N ALA A 3 -0.65 7.21 -3.98
CA ALA A 3 -1.17 6.44 -5.10
C ALA A 3 -0.11 5.44 -5.58
N ASP A 4 -0.51 4.41 -6.30
CA ASP A 4 0.37 3.66 -7.18
C ASP A 4 0.78 4.55 -8.37
N SER A 5 2.07 4.54 -8.73
CA SER A 5 2.60 5.37 -9.83
C SER A 5 2.14 4.92 -11.22
N ASP A 6 1.54 3.73 -11.34
CA ASP A 6 0.85 3.28 -12.53
C ASP A 6 -0.63 3.73 -12.49
N SER A 7 -1.03 4.46 -13.53
CA SER A 7 -2.36 5.06 -13.64
C SER A 7 -3.50 4.04 -13.71
N ARG A 8 -3.21 2.76 -13.97
CA ARG A 8 -4.22 1.67 -13.97
C ARG A 8 -4.73 1.38 -12.56
N PHE A 9 -3.92 1.62 -11.53
CA PHE A 9 -4.27 1.31 -10.14
C PHE A 9 -4.69 2.57 -9.37
N GLY A 10 -3.86 3.62 -9.36
CA GLY A 10 -4.16 4.85 -8.62
C GLY A 10 -4.20 4.59 -7.09
N PRO A 11 -5.26 4.99 -6.35
CA PRO A 11 -5.28 4.96 -4.88
C PRO A 11 -5.62 3.58 -4.28
N VAL A 12 -5.07 2.50 -4.86
CA VAL A 12 -5.24 1.13 -4.40
C VAL A 12 -3.89 0.41 -4.39
N CYS A 13 -3.73 -0.58 -3.52
CA CYS A 13 -2.70 -1.61 -3.70
C CYS A 13 -3.32 -2.95 -4.10
N GLU A 14 -2.57 -3.68 -4.90
CA GLU A 14 -2.84 -5.09 -5.17
C GLU A 14 -2.42 -5.93 -3.95
N PHE A 15 -3.26 -6.88 -3.55
CA PHE A 15 -2.99 -7.76 -2.42
C PHE A 15 -3.54 -9.16 -2.67
N ILE A 16 -2.75 -10.18 -2.30
CA ILE A 16 -3.10 -11.58 -2.44
C ILE A 16 -3.17 -12.20 -1.06
N THR A 17 -4.34 -12.74 -0.71
CA THR A 17 -4.56 -13.44 0.56
C THR A 17 -5.53 -14.59 0.36
N ALA A 18 -5.32 -15.68 1.09
CA ALA A 18 -6.10 -16.92 0.96
C ALA A 18 -6.26 -17.42 -0.50
N GLY A 19 -5.23 -17.24 -1.33
CA GLY A 19 -5.26 -17.65 -2.74
C GLY A 19 -6.05 -16.74 -3.68
N HIS A 20 -6.58 -15.60 -3.20
CA HIS A 20 -7.35 -14.66 -4.00
C HIS A 20 -6.65 -13.32 -4.15
N TYR A 21 -6.67 -12.80 -5.37
CA TYR A 21 -6.20 -11.45 -5.71
C TYR A 21 -7.29 -10.41 -5.45
N ARG A 22 -6.90 -9.26 -4.89
CA ARG A 22 -7.79 -8.15 -4.55
C ARG A 22 -7.10 -6.82 -4.81
N TRP A 23 -7.91 -5.80 -5.13
CA TRP A 23 -7.51 -4.41 -4.96
C TRP A 23 -8.01 -3.94 -3.60
N VAL A 24 -7.13 -3.37 -2.81
CA VAL A 24 -7.44 -2.79 -1.50
C VAL A 24 -7.26 -1.28 -1.63
N PRO A 25 -8.33 -0.49 -1.47
CA PRO A 25 -8.22 0.96 -1.43
C PRO A 25 -7.33 1.43 -0.26
N PHE A 26 -6.47 2.41 -0.49
CA PHE A 26 -5.67 2.99 0.60
C PHE A 26 -6.52 3.63 1.70
N ALA A 27 -7.74 4.05 1.37
CA ALA A 27 -8.71 4.59 2.32
C ALA A 27 -9.19 3.55 3.36
N ASP A 28 -9.09 2.25 3.03
CA ASP A 28 -9.47 1.16 3.92
C ASP A 28 -8.31 0.66 4.79
N LEU A 29 -7.10 1.18 4.57
CA LEU A 29 -5.90 0.82 5.33
C LEU A 29 -5.69 1.77 6.51
N ALA A 30 -5.39 1.20 7.67
CA ALA A 30 -4.82 1.91 8.80
C ALA A 30 -3.28 1.83 8.80
N ALA A 31 -2.73 0.70 8.36
CA ALA A 31 -1.29 0.52 8.22
C ALA A 31 -0.95 -0.63 7.26
N TRP A 32 0.29 -0.67 6.79
CA TRP A 32 0.89 -1.88 6.26
C TRP A 32 2.29 -2.10 6.80
N ARG A 33 2.74 -3.34 6.64
CA ARG A 33 4.13 -3.74 6.78
C ARG A 33 4.52 -4.68 5.66
N VAL A 34 5.43 -4.26 4.80
CA VAL A 34 6.04 -5.06 3.74
C VAL A 34 7.40 -5.56 4.23
N SER A 35 7.64 -6.86 4.11
CA SER A 35 8.92 -7.44 4.50
C SER A 35 9.96 -7.20 3.41
N PRO A 36 11.20 -6.83 3.76
CA PRO A 36 12.28 -6.74 2.77
C PRO A 36 12.54 -8.13 2.16
N PRO A 37 12.98 -8.20 0.89
CA PRO A 37 13.19 -9.47 0.22
C PRO A 37 14.33 -10.25 0.88
N THR A 38 14.06 -11.50 1.23
CA THR A 38 15.01 -12.46 1.82
C THR A 38 15.31 -13.63 0.89
N ASN A 39 14.43 -13.87 -0.09
CA ASN A 39 14.55 -14.91 -1.09
C ASN A 39 14.18 -14.35 -2.48
N LEU A 40 14.44 -15.12 -3.53
CA LEU A 40 14.14 -14.69 -4.91
C LEU A 40 12.64 -14.54 -5.20
N ILE A 41 11.77 -15.31 -4.53
CA ILE A 41 10.33 -15.23 -4.78
C ILE A 41 9.73 -13.96 -4.19
N ASP A 42 10.34 -13.37 -3.16
CA ASP A 42 9.94 -12.08 -2.57
C ASP A 42 10.06 -10.93 -3.59
N LEU A 43 10.95 -11.04 -4.59
CA LEU A 43 11.05 -10.09 -5.71
C LEU A 43 9.87 -10.18 -6.70
N VAL A 44 8.98 -11.15 -6.51
CA VAL A 44 7.72 -11.30 -7.25
C VAL A 44 6.53 -11.09 -6.33
N TRP A 45 6.56 -11.70 -5.15
CA TRP A 45 5.49 -11.70 -4.16
C TRP A 45 6.03 -11.23 -2.80
N ALA A 46 5.99 -9.92 -2.56
CA ALA A 46 6.48 -9.33 -1.32
C ALA A 46 5.58 -9.72 -0.15
N PRO A 47 6.08 -10.42 0.89
CA PRO A 47 5.29 -10.74 2.07
C PRO A 47 4.83 -9.45 2.76
N CYS A 48 3.53 -9.34 3.03
CA CYS A 48 2.95 -8.12 3.57
C CYS A 48 1.84 -8.43 4.60
N VAL A 49 1.76 -7.56 5.61
CA VAL A 49 0.68 -7.52 6.59
C VAL A 49 -0.06 -6.19 6.44
N LEU A 50 -1.37 -6.25 6.24
CA LEU A 50 -2.25 -5.08 6.22
C LEU A 50 -3.01 -5.00 7.54
N THR A 51 -3.15 -3.79 8.06
CA THR A 51 -4.10 -3.45 9.12
C THR A 51 -5.16 -2.57 8.50
N LEU A 52 -6.42 -3.00 8.55
CA LEU A 52 -7.56 -2.24 8.02
C LEU A 52 -8.06 -1.22 9.05
N THR A 53 -8.85 -0.25 8.59
CA THR A 53 -9.44 0.80 9.44
C THR A 53 -10.42 0.26 10.49
N ASP A 54 -10.99 -0.94 10.30
CA ASP A 54 -11.81 -1.64 11.30
C ASP A 54 -10.98 -2.41 12.35
N GLY A 55 -9.65 -2.36 12.26
CA GLY A 55 -8.72 -3.06 13.14
C GLY A 55 -8.38 -4.49 12.70
N SER A 56 -9.01 -5.01 11.63
CA SER A 56 -8.70 -6.33 11.10
C SER A 56 -7.26 -6.39 10.58
N VAL A 57 -6.57 -7.49 10.90
CA VAL A 57 -5.21 -7.75 10.42
C VAL A 57 -5.24 -8.87 9.38
N VAL A 58 -4.76 -8.58 8.19
CA VAL A 58 -4.74 -9.51 7.06
C VAL A 58 -3.31 -9.76 6.61
N ARG A 59 -2.93 -11.04 6.51
CA ARG A 59 -1.60 -11.46 6.03
C ARG A 59 -1.69 -11.96 4.59
N GLY A 60 -0.68 -11.66 3.81
CA GLY A 60 -0.67 -12.00 2.39
C GLY A 60 0.58 -11.50 1.68
N PHE A 61 0.42 -11.22 0.40
CA PHE A 61 1.50 -10.78 -0.48
C PHE A 61 1.06 -9.61 -1.34
N MET A 62 1.93 -8.63 -1.52
CA MET A 62 1.80 -7.64 -2.58
C MET A 62 2.62 -8.11 -3.80
N PRO A 63 2.12 -7.94 -5.04
CA PRO A 63 2.98 -8.05 -6.22
C PRO A 63 4.14 -7.05 -6.11
N ALA A 64 5.38 -7.52 -6.18
CA ALA A 64 6.56 -6.67 -6.07
C ALA A 64 6.89 -5.91 -7.38
N ARG A 65 6.23 -6.28 -8.48
CA ARG A 65 6.47 -5.76 -9.82
C ARG A 65 5.16 -5.48 -10.55
N TYR A 66 5.20 -4.58 -11.52
CA TYR A 66 4.05 -4.30 -12.36
C TYR A 66 3.76 -5.41 -13.38
N PRO A 67 2.49 -5.60 -13.78
CA PRO A 67 2.13 -6.56 -14.82
C PRO A 67 2.87 -6.29 -16.15
N GLY A 68 3.41 -7.36 -16.76
CA GLY A 68 4.18 -7.30 -18.01
C GLY A 68 5.70 -7.20 -17.82
N SER A 69 6.17 -7.03 -16.58
CA SER A 69 7.61 -6.96 -16.28
C SER A 69 8.37 -8.27 -16.49
N ASP A 70 7.66 -9.39 -16.61
CA ASP A 70 8.22 -10.72 -16.88
C ASP A 70 8.81 -10.86 -18.29
N ALA A 71 8.27 -10.13 -19.26
CA ALA A 71 8.74 -10.10 -20.64
C ALA A 71 9.79 -9.00 -20.91
N ALA A 72 10.17 -8.24 -19.89
CA ALA A 72 11.10 -7.12 -19.99
C ALA A 72 12.56 -7.55 -19.80
N ASN A 73 13.48 -6.57 -19.79
CA ASN A 73 14.89 -6.81 -19.50
C ASN A 73 15.10 -7.33 -18.05
N ASP A 74 16.29 -7.83 -17.75
CA ASP A 74 16.59 -8.43 -16.44
C ASP A 74 16.45 -7.46 -15.26
N SER A 75 16.75 -6.17 -15.46
CA SER A 75 16.61 -5.14 -14.41
C SER A 75 15.16 -4.98 -13.98
N LEU A 76 14.24 -4.85 -14.95
CA LEU A 76 12.80 -4.77 -14.73
C LEU A 76 12.23 -6.10 -14.23
N ARG A 77 12.71 -7.22 -14.78
CA ARG A 77 12.27 -8.55 -14.37
C ARG A 77 12.64 -8.85 -12.92
N LEU A 78 13.78 -8.37 -12.43
CA LEU A 78 14.20 -8.54 -11.04
C LEU A 78 13.69 -7.43 -10.11
N GLY A 79 13.03 -6.40 -10.64
CA GLY A 79 12.54 -5.27 -9.86
C GLY A 79 13.67 -4.39 -9.30
N HIS A 80 14.79 -4.28 -10.04
CA HIS A 80 15.91 -3.40 -9.69
C HIS A 80 15.70 -1.95 -10.16
N GLU A 81 14.81 -1.75 -11.13
CA GLU A 81 14.41 -0.43 -11.59
C GLU A 81 12.91 -0.39 -11.85
N THR A 82 12.39 0.83 -12.00
CA THR A 82 11.04 1.09 -12.49
C THR A 82 11.16 2.00 -13.69
N VAL A 83 10.42 1.68 -14.76
CA VAL A 83 10.31 2.53 -15.96
C VAL A 83 8.86 2.87 -16.21
N TRP A 84 8.63 4.09 -16.66
CA TRP A 84 7.30 4.64 -16.89
C TRP A 84 7.13 4.97 -18.37
N HIS A 85 6.08 4.41 -18.97
CA HIS A 85 5.70 4.65 -20.36
C HIS A 85 4.42 5.47 -20.43
N LYS A 86 4.43 6.54 -21.23
CA LYS A 86 3.22 7.31 -21.50
C LYS A 86 2.22 6.44 -22.27
N SER A 87 0.97 6.44 -21.83
CA SER A 87 -0.14 5.77 -22.47
C SER A 87 -1.26 6.77 -22.73
N GLY A 88 -1.50 7.09 -24.01
CA GLY A 88 -2.43 8.14 -24.39
C GLY A 88 -1.98 9.52 -23.90
N ARG A 89 -2.94 10.35 -23.46
CA ARG A 89 -2.69 11.76 -23.12
C ARG A 89 -2.21 11.99 -21.70
N THR A 90 -2.71 11.22 -20.73
CA THR A 90 -2.52 11.49 -19.30
C THR A 90 -2.10 10.27 -18.50
N ALA A 91 -2.24 9.05 -19.05
CA ALA A 91 -1.93 7.85 -18.30
C ALA A 91 -0.46 7.48 -18.44
N VAL A 92 0.04 6.82 -17.41
CA VAL A 92 1.37 6.24 -17.35
C VAL A 92 1.22 4.78 -16.95
N ILE A 93 1.89 3.89 -17.70
CA ILE A 93 1.99 2.47 -17.40
C ILE A 93 3.42 2.20 -16.97
N ALA A 94 3.59 1.57 -15.82
CA ALA A 94 4.89 1.26 -15.26
C ALA A 94 5.25 -0.22 -15.49
N LEU A 95 6.56 -0.48 -15.61
CA LEU A 95 7.19 -1.79 -15.62
C LEU A 95 8.32 -1.79 -14.60
N GLY A 96 8.68 -2.96 -14.08
CA GLY A 96 9.70 -3.10 -13.04
C GLY A 96 9.11 -3.13 -11.64
N GLN A 97 9.83 -2.61 -10.65
CA GLN A 97 9.42 -2.63 -9.25
C GLN A 97 8.14 -1.80 -9.03
N LYS A 98 7.25 -2.24 -8.13
CA LYS A 98 6.15 -1.39 -7.68
C LYS A 98 6.70 -0.13 -7.02
N THR A 99 6.10 1.02 -7.36
CA THR A 99 6.51 2.32 -6.88
C THR A 99 5.29 3.14 -6.49
N TRP A 100 5.30 3.64 -5.26
CA TRP A 100 4.27 4.50 -4.70
C TRP A 100 4.62 5.95 -4.97
N THR A 101 3.65 6.74 -5.45
CA THR A 101 3.78 8.19 -5.60
C THR A 101 3.07 8.88 -4.45
N THR A 102 3.74 9.84 -3.83
CA THR A 102 3.21 10.66 -2.75
C THR A 102 3.50 12.15 -3.00
N GLU A 103 3.00 13.02 -2.11
CA GLU A 103 3.39 14.44 -2.11
C GLU A 103 4.86 14.70 -1.77
N GLN A 104 5.54 13.74 -1.14
CA GLN A 104 6.94 13.84 -0.73
C GLN A 104 7.90 13.22 -1.76
N GLY A 105 7.36 12.64 -2.83
CA GLY A 105 8.12 11.96 -3.87
C GLY A 105 7.66 10.51 -4.08
N ASP A 106 8.44 9.82 -4.89
CA ASP A 106 8.21 8.42 -5.26
C ASP A 106 9.07 7.50 -4.38
N PHE A 107 8.47 6.38 -3.95
CA PHE A 107 9.12 5.38 -3.10
C PHE A 107 8.92 3.99 -3.67
N GLY A 108 10.00 3.22 -3.77
CA GLY A 108 9.91 1.80 -4.10
C GLY A 108 9.11 1.02 -3.05
N LEU A 109 8.52 -0.10 -3.46
CA LEU A 109 7.72 -0.94 -2.56
C LEU A 109 8.44 -1.28 -1.25
N PHE A 110 9.73 -1.60 -1.34
CA PHE A 110 10.54 -2.01 -0.19
C PHE A 110 11.15 -0.83 0.58
N GLU A 111 11.16 0.37 0.00
CA GLU A 111 11.61 1.58 0.70
C GLU A 111 10.53 2.06 1.67
N LEU A 112 9.26 1.91 1.28
CA LEU A 112 8.09 2.27 2.09
C LEU A 112 7.54 1.04 2.84
N ALA A 113 8.43 0.34 3.54
CA ALA A 113 8.15 -0.95 4.17
C ALA A 113 7.13 -0.87 5.30
N ASP A 114 7.27 0.09 6.21
CA ASP A 114 6.36 0.30 7.33
C ASP A 114 5.64 1.64 7.13
N THR A 115 4.31 1.61 7.05
CA THR A 115 3.51 2.82 6.78
C THR A 115 2.22 2.82 7.56
N THR A 116 1.89 3.97 8.12
CA THR A 116 0.61 4.24 8.76
C THR A 116 -0.15 5.25 7.93
N PHE A 117 -1.46 5.02 7.83
CA PHE A 117 -2.38 5.91 7.15
C PHE A 117 -3.12 6.71 8.22
N GLY A 118 -3.15 8.04 8.07
CA GLY A 118 -3.90 8.89 8.99
C GLY A 118 -5.38 8.51 8.93
N MET A 119 -6.01 8.39 10.10
CA MET A 119 -7.46 8.23 10.20
C MET A 119 -8.14 9.38 9.43
N PRO A 120 -9.22 9.10 8.66
CA PRO A 120 -10.13 10.16 8.24
C PRO A 120 -10.54 10.93 9.49
N HIS A 121 -10.37 12.25 9.49
CA HIS A 121 -10.75 13.08 10.64
C HIS A 121 -12.27 12.92 10.87
N GLY A 122 -12.68 12.16 11.88
CA GLY A 122 -14.10 11.97 12.17
C GLY A 122 -14.52 10.72 12.94
N SER A 123 -13.86 10.38 14.04
CA SER A 123 -14.53 9.64 15.13
C SER A 123 -14.30 10.39 16.43
N THR A 124 -15.06 11.47 16.63
CA THR A 124 -15.26 12.01 17.98
C THR A 124 -16.01 10.94 18.77
N THR A 125 -15.29 10.17 19.58
CA THR A 125 -15.89 9.47 20.72
C THR A 125 -16.46 10.54 21.63
N VAL A 126 -17.75 10.77 21.53
CA VAL A 126 -18.51 11.52 22.54
C VAL A 126 -18.69 10.56 23.72
N ASP A 127 -17.70 10.51 24.60
CA ASP A 127 -17.91 9.98 25.95
C ASP A 127 -18.57 11.07 26.79
N GLY A 128 -19.90 11.11 26.68
CA GLY A 128 -20.74 11.78 27.65
C GLY A 128 -20.85 10.91 28.91
N ALA A 129 -19.98 11.16 29.88
CA ALA A 129 -20.17 10.70 31.25
C ALA A 129 -19.92 11.87 32.21
N THR A 130 -21.00 12.60 32.51
CA THR A 130 -21.07 13.54 33.64
C THR A 130 -20.95 12.76 34.94
N ALA A 131 -19.79 12.81 35.58
CA ALA A 131 -19.65 12.52 37.00
C ALA A 131 -19.75 13.84 37.76
N GLY A 132 -20.90 14.08 38.40
CA GLY A 132 -21.07 15.20 39.32
C GLY A 132 -20.16 15.04 40.54
N GLU A 133 -19.43 16.10 40.88
CA GLU A 133 -18.71 16.21 42.14
C GLU A 133 -19.70 16.34 43.32
N PRO A 134 -19.37 15.83 44.52
CA PRO A 134 -20.17 16.04 45.70
C PRO A 134 -19.90 17.43 46.27
N VAL A 135 -20.94 18.25 46.42
CA VAL A 135 -20.88 19.45 47.27
C VAL A 135 -21.07 19.02 48.72
N ASN A 136 -20.03 19.22 49.52
CA ASN A 136 -20.12 19.37 50.96
C ASN A 136 -20.57 20.81 51.26
N ASP A 137 -21.78 20.98 51.80
CA ASP A 137 -22.10 21.70 53.07
C ASP A 137 -23.59 21.50 53.39
#